data_AF-A0A1G2R491-F1
#
_entry.id   AF-A0A1G2R491-F1
#
_cell.length_a   1.000
_cell.length_b   1.000
_cell.length_c   1.000
_cell.angle_alpha   90.00
_cell.angle_beta   90.00
_cell.angle_gamma   90.00
#
_symmetry.space_group_name_H-M   'P 1'
#
loop_
_entity.id
_entity.type
_entity.pdbx_description
1 polymer ?
#
loop_
_entity_poly.entity_id
_entity_poly.type
_entity_poly.pdbx_seq_one_letter_code
_entity_poly.pdbx_strand_id
1 'polypeptide(L)'
;MKRIIFLMAIMALAIGQSVHAQIFDSLRVKEDAENHLKEAQNQMNEKTERAMRENAIHRVSKIEKETVKAFNERREMAKDQVEKKKEEFKAKLEAKREEVKTRLEEKREEVKKRLEGIKDSKKRKTAEHLYDALNKVNDRITKHFEKVTDKLTEAVERIEQRADKAAANGQDVAEVRAKIAEAKAAIEAARSSVQTQAGKVYEFQADNAQELKTDIQAERDRLRADLEAVKTSISLARDAAHESLKSLAKIPRVDELEVEDSETEIE
;
A
#
# COMPACT_ATOMS: atom_id res chain seq x y z
N MET A 1 89.85 44.93 -55.90
CA MET A 1 88.74 43.95 -56.02
C MET A 1 88.46 43.11 -54.77
N LYS A 2 89.42 42.81 -53.87
CA LYS A 2 89.18 41.96 -52.69
C LYS A 2 88.32 42.57 -51.55
N ARG A 3 88.17 43.90 -51.47
CA ARG A 3 87.36 44.57 -50.42
C ARG A 3 85.85 44.62 -50.69
N ILE A 4 85.41 44.47 -51.94
CA ILE A 4 83.98 44.50 -52.31
C ILE A 4 83.31 43.14 -52.05
N ILE A 5 84.05 42.05 -52.21
CA ILE A 5 83.55 40.68 -51.98
C ILE A 5 83.31 40.43 -50.47
N PHE A 6 84.11 41.03 -49.59
CA PHE A 6 83.97 40.88 -48.14
C PHE A 6 82.75 41.63 -47.56
N LEU A 7 82.35 42.75 -48.17
CA LEU A 7 81.17 43.53 -47.76
C LEU A 7 79.84 42.89 -48.19
N MET A 8 79.81 42.19 -49.34
CA MET A 8 78.63 41.43 -49.76
C MET A 8 78.42 40.15 -48.92
N ALA A 9 79.49 39.51 -48.44
CA ALA A 9 79.38 38.34 -47.57
C ALA A 9 78.79 38.67 -46.18
N ILE A 10 79.11 39.85 -45.63
CA ILE A 10 78.56 40.30 -44.34
C ILE A 10 77.08 40.73 -44.48
N MET A 11 76.70 41.37 -45.59
CA MET A 11 75.28 41.65 -45.87
C MET A 11 74.46 40.38 -46.11
N ALA A 12 75.01 39.35 -46.76
CA ALA A 12 74.32 38.07 -46.94
C ALA A 12 74.09 37.33 -45.60
N LEU A 13 75.01 37.45 -44.63
CA LEU A 13 74.85 36.89 -43.29
C LEU A 13 73.80 37.64 -42.44
N ALA A 14 73.76 38.98 -42.55
CA ALA A 14 72.80 39.82 -41.82
C ALA A 14 71.37 39.71 -42.38
N ILE A 15 71.21 39.58 -43.70
CA ILE A 15 69.90 39.34 -44.33
C ILE A 15 69.40 37.92 -43.98
N GLY A 16 70.30 36.92 -43.95
CA GLY A 16 69.98 35.56 -43.52
C GLY A 16 69.48 35.47 -42.07
N GLN A 17 70.05 36.24 -41.13
CA GLN A 17 69.59 36.26 -39.73
C GLN A 17 68.29 37.04 -39.50
N SER A 18 68.02 38.11 -40.27
CA SER A 18 66.76 38.86 -40.18
C SER A 18 65.55 38.08 -40.72
N VAL A 19 65.75 37.31 -41.81
CA VAL A 19 64.72 36.46 -42.40
C VAL A 19 64.47 35.23 -41.53
N HIS A 20 65.50 34.64 -40.91
CA HIS A 20 65.32 33.57 -39.91
C HIS A 20 64.59 34.04 -38.65
N ALA A 21 64.86 35.25 -38.15
CA ALA A 21 64.15 35.81 -36.99
C ALA A 21 62.67 36.09 -37.28
N GLN A 22 62.35 36.66 -38.45
CA GLN A 22 60.96 36.87 -38.88
C GLN A 22 60.20 35.55 -39.13
N ILE A 23 60.88 34.51 -39.63
CA ILE A 23 60.29 33.17 -39.77
C ILE A 23 60.04 32.53 -38.40
N PHE A 24 60.96 32.66 -37.44
CA PHE A 24 60.80 32.14 -36.09
C PHE A 24 59.66 32.83 -35.32
N ASP A 25 59.53 34.15 -35.41
CA ASP A 25 58.41 34.89 -34.79
C ASP A 25 57.07 34.52 -35.44
N SER A 26 57.01 34.34 -36.76
CA SER A 26 55.79 33.92 -37.45
C SER A 26 55.35 32.49 -37.13
N LEU A 27 56.30 31.60 -36.82
CA LEU A 27 56.04 30.24 -36.35
C LEU A 27 55.52 30.23 -34.91
N ARG A 28 56.11 31.08 -34.04
CA ARG A 28 55.69 31.23 -32.65
C ARG A 28 54.27 31.81 -32.51
N VAL A 29 53.94 32.82 -33.34
CA VAL A 29 52.58 33.39 -33.42
C VAL A 29 51.56 32.36 -33.92
N LYS A 30 51.95 31.44 -34.83
CA LYS A 30 51.09 30.34 -35.27
C LYS A 30 50.85 29.30 -34.17
N GLU A 31 51.90 28.94 -33.44
CA GLU A 31 51.83 27.98 -32.33
C GLU A 31 50.97 28.52 -31.17
N ASP A 32 51.13 29.80 -30.83
CA ASP A 32 50.29 30.48 -29.83
C ASP A 32 48.82 30.58 -30.29
N ALA A 33 48.57 30.87 -31.58
CA ALA A 33 47.22 30.88 -32.14
C ALA A 33 46.56 29.49 -32.11
N GLU A 34 47.31 28.41 -32.40
CA GLU A 34 46.81 27.04 -32.29
C GLU A 34 46.53 26.64 -30.84
N ASN A 35 47.38 27.05 -29.90
CA ASN A 35 47.18 26.81 -28.47
C ASN A 35 45.94 27.54 -27.94
N HIS A 36 45.75 28.81 -28.31
CA HIS A 36 44.54 29.57 -27.97
C HIS A 36 43.28 28.98 -28.63
N LEU A 37 43.38 28.45 -29.85
CA LEU A 37 42.26 27.78 -30.51
C LEU A 37 41.88 26.48 -29.77
N LYS A 38 42.87 25.70 -29.34
CA LYS A 38 42.67 24.49 -28.52
C LYS A 38 42.09 24.84 -27.15
N GLU A 39 42.58 25.88 -26.50
CA GLU A 39 42.02 26.37 -25.23
C GLU A 39 40.57 26.82 -25.38
N ALA A 40 40.24 27.58 -26.44
CA ALA A 40 38.88 27.99 -26.73
C ALA A 40 37.97 26.79 -27.03
N GLN A 41 38.45 25.78 -27.77
CA GLN A 41 37.73 24.53 -28.01
C GLN A 41 37.51 23.74 -26.72
N ASN A 42 38.51 23.64 -25.86
CA ASN A 42 38.39 22.95 -24.57
C ASN A 42 37.41 23.67 -23.63
N GLN A 43 37.47 25.00 -23.55
CA GLN A 43 36.53 25.79 -22.75
C GLN A 43 35.09 25.68 -23.27
N MET A 44 34.92 25.67 -24.60
CA MET A 44 33.61 25.48 -25.22
C MET A 44 33.07 24.07 -24.95
N ASN A 45 33.91 23.04 -25.04
CA ASN A 45 33.54 21.65 -24.72
C ASN A 45 33.20 21.48 -23.23
N GLU A 46 33.94 22.09 -22.32
CA GLU A 46 33.60 22.09 -20.90
C GLU A 46 32.26 22.78 -20.64
N LYS A 47 32.01 23.92 -21.30
CA LYS A 47 30.76 24.67 -21.13
C LYS A 47 29.56 23.89 -21.68
N THR A 48 29.71 23.21 -22.81
CA THR A 48 28.66 22.34 -23.37
C THR A 48 28.43 21.11 -22.50
N GLU A 49 29.48 20.47 -21.98
CA GLU A 49 29.34 19.38 -21.01
C GLU A 49 28.63 19.81 -19.73
N ARG A 50 29.00 20.96 -19.15
CA ARG A 50 28.32 21.50 -17.95
C ARG A 50 26.84 21.76 -18.21
N ALA A 51 26.51 22.41 -19.33
CA ALA A 51 25.12 22.67 -19.71
C ALA A 51 24.33 21.37 -19.95
N MET A 52 24.95 20.35 -20.56
CA MET A 52 24.32 19.03 -20.73
C MET A 52 24.08 18.33 -19.39
N ARG A 53 25.03 18.40 -18.46
CA ARG A 53 24.88 17.84 -17.10
C ARG A 53 23.78 18.54 -16.32
N GLU A 54 23.74 19.86 -16.32
CA GLU A 54 22.69 20.64 -15.66
C GLU A 54 21.31 20.32 -16.23
N ASN A 55 21.19 20.23 -17.55
CA ASN A 55 19.92 19.89 -18.20
C ASN A 55 19.51 18.43 -17.91
N ALA A 56 20.47 17.49 -17.87
CA ALA A 56 20.22 16.10 -17.47
C ALA A 56 19.75 16.01 -16.01
N ILE A 57 20.41 16.69 -15.08
CA ILE A 57 20.02 16.75 -13.66
C ILE A 57 18.62 17.37 -13.52
N HIS A 58 18.33 18.46 -14.24
CA HIS A 58 17.01 19.09 -14.19
C HIS A 58 15.91 18.16 -14.71
N ARG A 59 16.17 17.43 -15.79
CA ARG A 59 15.23 16.44 -16.34
C ARG A 59 15.01 15.28 -15.37
N VAL A 60 16.07 14.75 -14.75
CA VAL A 60 15.98 13.69 -13.73
C VAL A 60 15.15 14.18 -12.54
N SER A 61 15.47 15.36 -11.99
CA SER A 61 14.71 15.95 -10.87
C SER A 61 13.23 16.18 -11.21
N LYS A 62 12.93 16.60 -12.44
CA LYS A 62 11.54 16.77 -12.88
C LYS A 62 10.81 15.44 -12.98
N ILE A 63 11.45 14.41 -13.53
CA ILE A 63 10.88 13.06 -13.62
C ILE A 63 10.62 12.52 -12.21
N GLU A 64 11.56 12.64 -11.29
CA GLU A 64 11.40 12.24 -9.88
C GLU A 64 10.21 12.94 -9.21
N LYS A 65 10.05 14.25 -9.42
CA LYS A 65 8.90 14.98 -8.88
C LYS A 65 7.57 14.50 -9.47
N GLU A 66 7.52 14.25 -10.77
CA GLU A 66 6.32 13.76 -11.44
C GLU A 66 5.98 12.32 -11.02
N THR A 67 6.98 11.45 -10.84
CA THR A 67 6.76 10.06 -10.37
C THR A 67 6.28 10.02 -8.93
N VAL A 68 6.86 10.83 -8.03
CA VAL A 68 6.41 10.96 -6.64
C VAL A 68 4.98 11.50 -6.57
N LYS A 69 4.65 12.50 -7.40
CA LYS A 69 3.29 13.04 -7.45
C LYS A 69 2.27 11.99 -7.91
N ALA A 70 2.55 11.29 -9.01
CA ALA A 70 1.67 10.23 -9.52
C ALA A 70 1.54 9.06 -8.52
N PHE A 71 2.60 8.76 -7.77
CA PHE A 71 2.58 7.77 -6.70
C PHE A 71 1.63 8.18 -5.56
N ASN A 72 1.74 9.43 -5.08
CA ASN A 72 0.88 9.97 -4.04
C ASN A 72 -0.59 9.99 -4.48
N GLU A 73 -0.88 10.41 -5.71
CA GLU A 73 -2.25 10.39 -6.25
C GLU A 73 -2.84 8.97 -6.29
N ARG A 74 -2.08 7.97 -6.75
CA ARG A 74 -2.52 6.56 -6.74
C ARG A 74 -2.75 6.04 -5.33
N ARG A 75 -1.91 6.43 -4.38
CA ARG A 75 -2.03 6.06 -2.96
C ARG A 75 -3.32 6.62 -2.36
N GLU A 76 -3.63 7.89 -2.61
CA GLU A 76 -4.87 8.51 -2.12
C GLU A 76 -6.10 7.86 -2.76
N MET A 77 -6.09 7.61 -4.08
CA MET A 77 -7.19 6.89 -4.74
C MET A 77 -7.40 5.48 -4.18
N ALA A 78 -6.31 4.78 -3.84
CA ALA A 78 -6.40 3.44 -3.24
C ALA A 78 -6.98 3.50 -1.83
N LYS A 79 -6.54 4.45 -0.99
CA LYS A 79 -7.12 4.68 0.35
C LYS A 79 -8.61 4.95 0.26
N ASP A 80 -9.04 5.87 -0.61
CA ASP A 80 -10.44 6.22 -0.80
C ASP A 80 -11.30 5.01 -1.20
N GLN A 81 -10.79 4.15 -2.09
CA GLN A 81 -11.50 2.94 -2.49
C GLN A 81 -11.65 1.95 -1.33
N VAL A 82 -10.64 1.81 -0.49
CA VAL A 82 -10.72 0.90 0.66
C VAL A 82 -11.64 1.46 1.73
N GLU A 83 -11.58 2.75 2.03
CA GLU A 83 -12.51 3.41 2.95
C GLU A 83 -13.96 3.29 2.48
N LYS A 84 -14.24 3.54 1.19
CA LYS A 84 -15.58 3.31 0.61
C LYS A 84 -16.06 1.88 0.81
N LYS A 85 -15.21 0.88 0.58
CA LYS A 85 -15.57 -0.53 0.81
C LYS A 85 -15.83 -0.83 2.30
N LYS A 86 -15.04 -0.24 3.22
CA LYS A 86 -15.27 -0.35 4.66
C LYS A 86 -16.62 0.26 5.04
N GLU A 87 -16.93 1.45 4.55
CA GLU A 87 -18.21 2.14 4.81
C GLU A 87 -19.40 1.36 4.23
N GLU A 88 -19.31 0.89 2.99
CA GLU A 88 -20.35 0.06 2.37
C GLU A 88 -20.59 -1.22 3.16
N PHE A 89 -19.53 -1.88 3.62
CA PHE A 89 -19.65 -3.08 4.45
C PHE A 89 -20.32 -2.76 5.78
N LYS A 90 -19.91 -1.70 6.47
CA LYS A 90 -20.52 -1.25 7.74
C LYS A 90 -22.00 -0.92 7.56
N ALA A 91 -22.34 -0.17 6.50
CA ALA A 91 -23.72 0.17 6.19
C ALA A 91 -24.58 -1.08 5.92
N LYS A 92 -24.08 -2.03 5.12
CA LYS A 92 -24.76 -3.31 4.84
C LYS A 92 -24.94 -4.14 6.11
N LEU A 93 -23.92 -4.17 6.98
CA LEU A 93 -23.96 -4.92 8.22
C LEU A 93 -24.93 -4.30 9.23
N GLU A 94 -24.94 -2.98 9.36
CA GLU A 94 -25.85 -2.28 10.27
C GLU A 94 -27.30 -2.40 9.80
N ALA A 95 -27.57 -2.25 8.49
CA ALA A 95 -28.89 -2.53 7.93
C ALA A 95 -29.34 -3.96 8.23
N LYS A 96 -28.43 -4.95 8.14
CA LYS A 96 -28.74 -6.34 8.50
C LYS A 96 -29.04 -6.51 9.99
N ARG A 97 -28.34 -5.79 10.86
CA ARG A 97 -28.60 -5.80 12.31
C ARG A 97 -29.94 -5.20 12.65
N GLU A 98 -30.33 -4.10 12.03
CA GLU A 98 -31.66 -3.51 12.22
C GLU A 98 -32.77 -4.48 11.75
N GLU A 99 -32.61 -5.12 10.59
CA GLU A 99 -33.52 -6.17 10.11
C GLU A 99 -33.60 -7.36 11.09
N VAL A 100 -32.50 -7.71 11.74
CA VAL A 100 -32.47 -8.80 12.73
C VAL A 100 -33.07 -8.37 14.06
N LYS A 101 -32.90 -7.12 14.51
CA LYS A 101 -33.52 -6.61 15.74
C LYS A 101 -35.04 -6.70 15.68
N THR A 102 -35.63 -6.25 14.56
CA THR A 102 -37.09 -6.33 14.37
C THR A 102 -37.58 -7.78 14.36
N ARG A 103 -36.89 -8.66 13.62
CA ARG A 103 -37.21 -10.10 13.62
C ARG A 103 -37.06 -10.73 15.00
N LEU A 104 -36.05 -10.32 15.77
CA LEU A 104 -35.81 -10.86 17.10
C LEU A 104 -36.93 -10.47 18.06
N GLU A 105 -37.46 -9.25 17.98
CA GLU A 105 -38.63 -8.85 18.76
C GLU A 105 -39.88 -9.65 18.38
N GLU A 106 -40.16 -9.80 17.09
CA GLU A 106 -41.28 -10.61 16.60
C GLU A 106 -41.19 -12.07 17.06
N LYS A 107 -40.01 -12.68 16.88
CA LYS A 107 -39.73 -14.07 17.25
C LYS A 107 -39.70 -14.29 18.75
N ARG A 108 -39.29 -13.30 19.54
CA ARG A 108 -39.35 -13.35 21.01
C ARG A 108 -40.79 -13.47 21.50
N GLU A 109 -41.71 -12.69 20.93
CA GLU A 109 -43.13 -12.80 21.29
C GLU A 109 -43.74 -14.12 20.83
N GLU A 110 -43.33 -14.65 19.67
CA GLU A 110 -43.73 -15.99 19.21
C GLU A 110 -43.26 -17.09 20.18
N VAL A 111 -41.99 -17.07 20.59
CA VAL A 111 -41.44 -18.00 21.57
C VAL A 111 -42.15 -17.86 22.91
N LYS A 112 -42.41 -16.64 23.38
CA LYS A 112 -43.13 -16.40 24.63
C LYS A 112 -44.52 -17.01 24.62
N LYS A 113 -45.28 -16.82 23.53
CA LYS A 113 -46.60 -17.44 23.35
C LYS A 113 -46.53 -18.96 23.35
N ARG A 114 -45.57 -19.56 22.63
CA ARG A 114 -45.36 -21.02 22.65
C ARG A 114 -45.10 -21.54 24.06
N LEU A 115 -44.27 -20.83 24.80
CA LEU A 115 -43.89 -21.22 26.15
C LEU A 115 -45.05 -21.14 27.15
N GLU A 116 -46.13 -20.40 26.91
CA GLU A 116 -47.30 -20.34 27.81
C GLU A 116 -47.93 -21.73 28.06
N GLY A 117 -47.81 -22.67 27.11
CA GLY A 117 -48.26 -24.05 27.27
C GLY A 117 -47.49 -24.87 28.31
N ILE A 118 -46.32 -24.39 28.77
CA ILE A 118 -45.47 -25.10 29.73
C ILE A 118 -45.85 -24.74 31.17
N LYS A 119 -46.36 -25.73 31.91
CA LYS A 119 -46.78 -25.57 33.32
C LYS A 119 -45.68 -25.07 34.24
N ASP A 120 -44.43 -25.48 34.01
CA ASP A 120 -43.29 -25.13 34.86
C ASP A 120 -42.79 -23.71 34.57
N SER A 121 -43.11 -22.76 35.46
CA SER A 121 -42.68 -21.37 35.34
C SER A 121 -41.15 -21.18 35.35
N LYS A 122 -40.38 -22.07 36.00
CA LYS A 122 -38.91 -21.96 35.98
C LYS A 122 -38.36 -22.34 34.61
N LYS A 123 -38.86 -23.42 34.02
CA LYS A 123 -38.46 -23.85 32.67
C LYS A 123 -38.79 -22.81 31.60
N ARG A 124 -39.98 -22.18 31.68
CA ARG A 124 -40.36 -21.07 30.78
C ARG A 124 -39.38 -19.91 30.84
N LYS A 125 -39.13 -19.38 32.04
CA LYS A 125 -38.19 -18.26 32.24
C LYS A 125 -36.78 -18.61 31.77
N THR A 126 -36.32 -19.83 32.02
CA THR A 126 -35.01 -20.28 31.53
C THR A 126 -34.96 -20.35 30.01
N ALA A 127 -36.02 -20.82 29.34
CA ALA A 127 -36.08 -20.87 27.88
C ALA A 127 -36.08 -19.48 27.25
N GLU A 128 -36.88 -18.54 27.77
CA GLU A 128 -36.86 -17.13 27.35
C GLU A 128 -35.45 -16.53 27.52
N HIS A 129 -34.82 -16.77 28.65
CA HIS A 129 -33.47 -16.28 28.90
C HIS A 129 -32.44 -16.90 27.94
N LEU A 130 -32.57 -18.18 27.61
CA LEU A 130 -31.67 -18.86 26.68
C LEU A 130 -31.86 -18.36 25.24
N TYR A 131 -33.10 -18.06 24.83
CA TYR A 131 -33.38 -17.39 23.57
C TYR A 131 -32.64 -16.05 23.47
N ASP A 132 -32.81 -15.19 24.48
CA ASP A 132 -32.14 -13.89 24.52
C ASP A 132 -30.61 -14.05 24.55
N ALA A 133 -30.10 -15.04 25.32
CA ALA A 133 -28.68 -15.28 25.46
C ALA A 133 -28.03 -15.75 24.14
N LEU A 134 -28.64 -16.69 23.42
CA LEU A 134 -28.11 -17.20 22.15
C LEU A 134 -27.95 -16.07 21.13
N ASN A 135 -29.00 -15.27 20.95
CA ASN A 135 -28.98 -14.19 19.97
C ASN A 135 -28.06 -13.03 20.40
N LYS A 136 -27.99 -12.72 21.70
CA LYS A 136 -27.03 -11.74 22.23
C LYS A 136 -25.58 -12.18 22.05
N VAL A 137 -25.30 -13.48 22.19
CA VAL A 137 -23.97 -14.03 21.90
C VAL A 137 -23.65 -13.88 20.42
N ASN A 138 -24.58 -14.19 19.51
CA ASN A 138 -24.38 -14.00 18.08
C ASN A 138 -24.03 -12.54 17.72
N ASP A 139 -24.82 -11.58 18.21
CA ASP A 139 -24.59 -10.15 17.99
C ASP A 139 -23.22 -9.70 18.54
N ARG A 140 -22.90 -10.06 19.78
CA ARG A 140 -21.63 -9.68 20.41
C ARG A 140 -20.42 -10.23 19.67
N ILE A 141 -20.47 -11.50 19.25
CA ILE A 141 -19.34 -12.16 18.58
C ILE A 141 -19.17 -11.62 17.15
N THR A 142 -20.26 -11.42 16.41
CA THR A 142 -20.19 -10.85 15.06
C THR A 142 -19.68 -9.40 15.08
N LYS A 143 -20.04 -8.59 16.09
CA LYS A 143 -19.44 -7.26 16.34
C LYS A 143 -17.94 -7.32 16.62
N HIS A 144 -17.50 -8.33 17.37
CA HIS A 144 -16.07 -8.53 17.59
C HIS A 144 -15.35 -8.88 16.29
N PHE A 145 -15.91 -9.78 15.49
CA PHE A 145 -15.34 -10.21 14.22
C PHE A 145 -15.30 -9.10 13.16
N GLU A 146 -16.31 -8.24 13.10
CA GLU A 146 -16.27 -7.00 12.30
C GLU A 146 -15.04 -6.15 12.64
N LYS A 147 -14.80 -5.90 13.93
CA LYS A 147 -13.62 -5.12 14.36
C LYS A 147 -12.31 -5.81 14.00
N VAL A 148 -12.28 -7.14 14.00
CA VAL A 148 -11.09 -7.90 13.61
C VAL A 148 -10.83 -7.77 12.11
N THR A 149 -11.84 -7.87 11.25
CA THR A 149 -11.67 -7.72 9.79
C THR A 149 -11.24 -6.30 9.41
N ASP A 150 -11.69 -5.28 10.15
CA ASP A 150 -11.21 -3.90 9.99
C ASP A 150 -9.71 -3.78 10.30
N LYS A 151 -9.26 -4.30 11.44
CA LYS A 151 -7.83 -4.31 11.80
C LYS A 151 -6.96 -5.08 10.80
N LEU A 152 -7.47 -6.18 10.25
CA LEU A 152 -6.77 -6.93 9.21
C LEU A 152 -6.64 -6.13 7.92
N THR A 153 -7.66 -5.35 7.57
CA THR A 153 -7.63 -4.47 6.40
C THR A 153 -6.58 -3.38 6.59
N GLU A 154 -6.56 -2.70 7.74
CA GLU A 154 -5.52 -1.71 8.07
C GLU A 154 -4.11 -2.29 8.02
N ALA A 155 -3.93 -3.53 8.51
CA ALA A 155 -2.63 -4.18 8.46
C ALA A 155 -2.18 -4.43 7.01
N VAL A 156 -3.07 -4.93 6.16
CA VAL A 156 -2.78 -5.17 4.73
C VAL A 156 -2.54 -3.86 3.98
N GLU A 157 -3.26 -2.78 4.29
CA GLU A 157 -3.01 -1.45 3.72
C GLU A 157 -1.59 -0.95 4.04
N ARG A 158 -1.12 -1.12 5.29
CA ARG A 158 0.26 -0.73 5.66
C ARG A 158 1.30 -1.57 4.92
N ILE A 159 1.04 -2.87 4.73
CA ILE A 159 1.92 -3.76 3.96
C ILE A 159 1.97 -3.33 2.50
N GLU A 160 0.82 -2.98 1.91
CA GLU A 160 0.73 -2.47 0.55
C GLU A 160 1.50 -1.16 0.37
N GLN A 161 1.38 -0.22 1.31
CA GLN A 161 2.12 1.04 1.29
C GLN A 161 3.64 0.82 1.34
N ARG A 162 4.12 -0.15 2.12
CA ARG A 162 5.55 -0.50 2.15
C ARG A 162 6.01 -1.22 0.88
N ALA A 163 5.16 -2.06 0.31
CA ALA A 163 5.43 -2.68 -1.00
C ALA A 163 5.45 -1.63 -2.12
N ASP A 164 4.60 -0.60 -2.06
CA ASP A 164 4.62 0.54 -2.97
C ASP A 164 5.97 1.30 -2.87
N LYS A 165 6.45 1.60 -1.66
CA LYS A 165 7.76 2.23 -1.44
C LYS A 165 8.91 1.38 -1.97
N ALA A 166 8.92 0.08 -1.69
CA ALA A 166 9.96 -0.83 -2.21
C ALA A 166 9.97 -0.89 -3.75
N ALA A 167 8.80 -0.94 -4.39
CA ALA A 167 8.71 -0.93 -5.84
C ALA A 167 9.26 0.37 -6.44
N ALA A 168 8.99 1.51 -5.81
CA ALA A 168 9.56 2.80 -6.22
C ALA A 168 11.09 2.84 -6.07
N ASN A 169 11.66 2.09 -5.12
CA ASN A 169 13.10 1.83 -4.98
C ASN A 169 13.67 0.79 -5.96
N GLY A 170 12.89 0.39 -6.97
CA GLY A 170 13.32 -0.59 -7.98
C GLY A 170 13.39 -2.02 -7.46
N GLN A 171 12.83 -2.33 -6.29
CA GLN A 171 12.73 -3.69 -5.78
C GLN A 171 11.60 -4.45 -6.48
N ASP A 172 11.81 -5.75 -6.71
CA ASP A 172 10.74 -6.62 -7.18
C ASP A 172 9.77 -6.96 -6.03
N VAL A 173 8.51 -6.55 -6.18
CA VAL A 173 7.44 -6.78 -5.21
C VAL A 173 6.34 -7.70 -5.74
N ALA A 174 6.56 -8.39 -6.86
CA ALA A 174 5.52 -9.19 -7.52
C ALA A 174 4.93 -10.27 -6.59
N GLU A 175 5.78 -10.99 -5.85
CA GLU A 175 5.34 -12.00 -4.86
C GLU A 175 4.50 -11.35 -3.74
N VAL A 176 4.94 -10.19 -3.23
CA VAL A 176 4.24 -9.47 -2.17
C VAL A 176 2.86 -9.01 -2.64
N ARG A 177 2.75 -8.52 -3.88
CA ARG A 177 1.46 -8.12 -4.48
C ARG A 177 0.50 -9.28 -4.62
N ALA A 178 0.99 -10.45 -5.04
CA ALA A 178 0.18 -11.66 -5.10
C ALA A 178 -0.35 -12.01 -3.71
N LYS A 179 0.49 -11.96 -2.66
CA LYS A 179 0.06 -12.23 -1.28
C LYS A 179 -0.87 -11.18 -0.68
N ILE A 180 -0.69 -9.90 -1.01
CA ILE A 180 -1.65 -8.84 -0.66
C ILE A 180 -3.02 -9.12 -1.29
N ALA A 181 -3.06 -9.52 -2.57
CA ALA A 181 -4.30 -9.85 -3.25
C ALA A 181 -5.02 -11.05 -2.62
N GLU A 182 -4.27 -12.11 -2.28
CA GLU A 182 -4.79 -13.27 -1.53
C GLU A 182 -5.37 -12.84 -0.17
N ALA A 183 -4.66 -11.98 0.57
CA ALA A 183 -5.11 -11.47 1.87
C ALA A 183 -6.39 -10.63 1.75
N LYS A 184 -6.47 -9.72 0.76
CA LYS A 184 -7.67 -8.93 0.48
C LYS A 184 -8.87 -9.83 0.16
N ALA A 185 -8.68 -10.85 -0.68
CA ALA A 185 -9.75 -11.80 -1.00
C ALA A 185 -10.22 -12.59 0.23
N ALA A 186 -9.29 -13.04 1.09
CA ALA A 186 -9.63 -13.77 2.31
C ALA A 186 -10.37 -12.88 3.33
N ILE A 187 -9.99 -11.60 3.45
CA ILE A 187 -10.70 -10.62 4.30
C ILE A 187 -12.13 -10.41 3.82
N GLU A 188 -12.34 -10.25 2.50
CA GLU A 188 -13.69 -10.09 1.94
C GLU A 188 -14.55 -11.34 2.14
N ALA A 189 -13.98 -12.54 2.00
CA ALA A 189 -14.67 -13.78 2.35
C ALA A 189 -15.05 -13.84 3.84
N ALA A 190 -14.14 -13.44 4.74
CA ALA A 190 -14.43 -13.37 6.17
C ALA A 190 -15.53 -12.35 6.49
N ARG A 191 -15.52 -11.17 5.85
CA ARG A 191 -16.59 -10.16 5.97
C ARG A 191 -17.95 -10.70 5.53
N SER A 192 -18.00 -11.42 4.40
CA SER A 192 -19.22 -12.07 3.93
C SER A 192 -19.76 -13.12 4.93
N SER A 193 -18.87 -13.93 5.51
CA SER A 193 -19.22 -14.88 6.58
C SER A 193 -19.78 -14.17 7.82
N VAL A 194 -19.17 -13.07 8.25
CA VAL A 194 -19.65 -12.25 9.37
C VAL A 194 -21.02 -11.65 9.08
N GLN A 195 -21.24 -11.09 7.89
CA GLN A 195 -22.53 -10.53 7.49
C GLN A 195 -23.64 -11.59 7.46
N THR A 196 -23.34 -12.75 6.89
CA THR A 196 -24.27 -13.89 6.85
C THR A 196 -24.64 -14.32 8.26
N GLN A 197 -23.66 -14.42 9.15
CA GLN A 197 -23.86 -14.83 10.53
C GLN A 197 -24.62 -13.80 11.36
N ALA A 198 -24.33 -12.51 11.17
CA ALA A 198 -25.04 -11.41 11.83
C ALA A 198 -26.52 -11.37 11.42
N GLY A 199 -26.85 -11.88 10.24
CA GLY A 199 -28.21 -12.02 9.73
C GLY A 199 -29.04 -13.17 10.32
N LYS A 200 -28.46 -14.04 11.15
CA LYS A 200 -29.16 -15.21 11.71
C LYS A 200 -29.83 -14.91 13.04
N VAL A 201 -31.03 -15.45 13.20
CA VAL A 201 -31.78 -15.54 14.47
C VAL A 201 -31.87 -17.01 14.85
N TYR A 202 -31.56 -17.31 16.10
CA TYR A 202 -31.62 -18.65 16.68
C TYR A 202 -32.91 -18.77 17.48
N GLU A 203 -33.79 -19.66 17.06
CA GLU A 203 -35.10 -19.90 17.66
C GLU A 203 -35.34 -21.40 17.81
N PHE A 204 -36.02 -21.80 18.89
CA PHE A 204 -36.45 -23.18 19.12
C PHE A 204 -37.96 -23.30 18.97
N GLN A 205 -38.43 -24.48 18.56
CA GLN A 205 -39.84 -24.73 18.23
C GLN A 205 -40.58 -25.59 19.26
N ALA A 206 -39.92 -26.06 20.31
CA ALA A 206 -40.54 -26.91 21.31
C ALA A 206 -41.82 -26.33 21.93
N ASP A 207 -42.91 -27.08 21.80
CA ASP A 207 -44.23 -26.75 22.39
C ASP A 207 -44.45 -27.44 23.75
N ASN A 208 -43.55 -28.35 24.15
CA ASN A 208 -43.65 -29.10 25.40
C ASN A 208 -42.32 -29.18 26.17
N ALA A 209 -42.43 -29.50 27.46
CA ALA A 209 -41.28 -29.45 28.38
C ALA A 209 -40.24 -30.57 28.16
N GLN A 210 -40.62 -31.65 27.45
CA GLN A 210 -39.77 -32.79 27.17
C GLN A 210 -38.82 -32.48 26.00
N GLU A 211 -39.34 -31.83 24.97
CA GLU A 211 -38.58 -31.45 23.76
C GLU A 211 -37.75 -30.18 23.95
N LEU A 212 -38.20 -29.26 24.82
CA LEU A 212 -37.56 -27.96 25.06
C LEU A 212 -36.05 -28.03 25.29
N LYS A 213 -35.59 -29.01 26.08
CA LYS A 213 -34.16 -29.16 26.36
C LYS A 213 -33.38 -29.55 25.10
N THR A 214 -33.90 -30.50 24.33
CA THR A 214 -33.25 -31.03 23.13
C THR A 214 -33.18 -29.96 22.04
N ASP A 215 -34.26 -29.21 21.84
CA ASP A 215 -34.31 -28.14 20.83
C ASP A 215 -33.36 -26.99 21.15
N ILE A 216 -33.35 -26.53 22.40
CA ILE A 216 -32.42 -25.50 22.85
C ILE A 216 -30.97 -25.97 22.67
N GLN A 217 -30.70 -27.25 22.97
CA GLN A 217 -29.37 -27.81 22.78
C GLN A 217 -28.98 -27.83 21.30
N ALA A 218 -29.89 -28.21 20.41
CA ALA A 218 -29.66 -28.20 18.97
C ALA A 218 -29.34 -26.79 18.46
N GLU A 219 -30.11 -25.77 18.87
CA GLU A 219 -29.86 -24.38 18.46
C GLU A 219 -28.56 -23.81 19.03
N ARG A 220 -28.20 -24.17 20.26
CA ARG A 220 -26.89 -23.83 20.83
C ARG A 220 -25.75 -24.45 20.02
N ASP A 221 -25.86 -25.72 19.68
CA ASP A 221 -24.83 -26.45 18.95
C ASP A 221 -24.70 -25.91 17.52
N ARG A 222 -25.83 -25.51 16.91
CA ARG A 222 -25.87 -24.80 15.63
C ARG A 222 -25.17 -23.45 15.70
N LEU A 223 -25.49 -22.60 16.69
CA LEU A 223 -24.79 -21.33 16.90
C LEU A 223 -23.29 -21.54 17.06
N ARG A 224 -22.88 -22.55 17.81
CA ARG A 224 -21.46 -22.87 18.01
C ARG A 224 -20.78 -23.25 16.69
N ALA A 225 -21.37 -24.17 15.92
CA ALA A 225 -20.83 -24.60 14.64
C ALA A 225 -20.70 -23.43 13.65
N ASP A 226 -21.74 -22.61 13.59
CA ASP A 226 -21.79 -21.42 12.76
C ASP A 226 -20.69 -20.40 13.13
N LEU A 227 -20.52 -20.10 14.42
CA LEU A 227 -19.47 -19.19 14.88
C LEU A 227 -18.06 -19.74 14.65
N GLU A 228 -17.86 -21.05 14.75
CA GLU A 228 -16.55 -21.67 14.47
C GLU A 228 -16.22 -21.60 12.97
N ALA A 229 -17.21 -21.72 12.09
CA ALA A 229 -17.02 -21.52 10.66
C ALA A 229 -16.58 -20.08 10.34
N VAL A 230 -17.23 -19.07 10.95
CA VAL A 230 -16.83 -17.66 10.79
C VAL A 230 -15.40 -17.42 11.32
N LYS A 231 -15.10 -17.98 12.50
CA LYS A 231 -13.76 -17.89 13.10
C LYS A 231 -12.69 -18.52 12.19
N THR A 232 -13.01 -19.63 11.53
CA THR A 232 -12.10 -20.27 10.57
C THR A 232 -11.84 -19.34 9.38
N SER A 233 -12.87 -18.71 8.81
CA SER A 233 -12.68 -17.70 7.74
C SER A 233 -11.78 -16.54 8.19
N ILE A 234 -11.93 -16.08 9.44
CA ILE A 234 -11.09 -15.00 9.99
C ILE A 234 -9.65 -15.45 10.21
N SER A 235 -9.43 -16.69 10.67
CA SER A 235 -8.08 -17.25 10.79
C SER A 235 -7.40 -17.28 9.42
N LEU A 236 -8.09 -17.74 8.38
CA LEU A 236 -7.55 -17.75 7.01
C LEU A 236 -7.18 -16.34 6.54
N ALA A 237 -8.02 -15.34 6.81
CA ALA A 237 -7.73 -13.95 6.50
C ALA A 237 -6.49 -13.43 7.24
N ARG A 238 -6.36 -13.74 8.54
CA ARG A 238 -5.19 -13.39 9.34
C ARG A 238 -3.92 -14.05 8.83
N ASP A 239 -3.99 -15.35 8.52
CA ASP A 239 -2.85 -16.13 8.07
C ASP A 239 -2.39 -15.63 6.69
N ALA A 240 -3.31 -15.30 5.78
CA ALA A 240 -2.99 -14.67 4.50
C ALA A 240 -2.35 -13.29 4.66
N ALA A 241 -2.85 -12.45 5.56
CA ALA A 241 -2.22 -11.16 5.88
C ALA A 241 -0.80 -11.35 6.43
N HIS A 242 -0.59 -12.34 7.30
CA HIS A 242 0.72 -12.67 7.84
C HIS A 242 1.70 -13.18 6.77
N GLU A 243 1.24 -14.00 5.82
CA GLU A 243 2.07 -14.43 4.68
C GLU A 243 2.47 -13.27 3.77
N SER A 244 1.60 -12.27 3.59
CA SER A 244 1.97 -11.04 2.87
C SER A 244 3.06 -10.24 3.59
N LEU A 245 3.00 -10.17 4.92
CA LEU A 245 4.04 -9.54 5.73
C LEU A 245 5.36 -10.30 5.66
N LYS A 246 5.33 -11.64 5.75
CA LYS A 246 6.53 -12.47 5.59
C LYS A 246 7.18 -12.28 4.23
N SER A 247 6.38 -12.22 3.16
CA SER A 247 6.88 -11.99 1.82
C SER A 247 7.55 -10.61 1.73
N LEU A 248 6.91 -9.56 2.27
CA LEU A 248 7.49 -8.21 2.33
C LEU A 248 8.81 -8.17 3.12
N ALA A 249 8.90 -8.90 4.24
CA ALA A 249 10.11 -8.94 5.08
C ALA A 249 11.34 -9.53 4.39
N LYS A 250 11.17 -10.28 3.28
CA LYS A 250 12.29 -10.79 2.48
C LYS A 250 12.93 -9.68 1.62
N ILE A 251 12.23 -8.58 1.39
CA ILE A 251 12.72 -7.48 0.56
C ILE A 251 13.58 -6.55 1.43
N PRO A 252 14.87 -6.36 1.10
CA PRO A 252 15.71 -5.43 1.85
C PRO A 252 15.25 -3.99 1.65
N ARG A 253 15.41 -3.15 2.68
CA ARG A 253 15.29 -1.67 2.58
C ARG A 253 13.92 -1.17 2.10
N VAL A 254 12.85 -1.85 2.54
CA VAL A 254 11.45 -1.52 2.24
C VAL A 254 11.03 -0.11 2.66
N ASP A 255 11.73 0.51 3.61
CA ASP A 255 11.40 1.84 4.16
C ASP A 255 12.38 2.96 3.74
N GLU A 256 13.37 2.71 2.86
CA GLU A 256 14.44 3.69 2.55
C GLU A 256 14.00 4.90 1.69
N LEU A 257 12.76 4.93 1.18
CA LEU A 257 12.21 6.16 0.59
C LEU A 257 11.63 7.06 1.70
N GLU A 258 12.41 8.08 2.08
CA GLU A 258 11.90 9.33 2.68
C GLU A 258 11.06 10.05 1.61
N VAL A 259 9.87 9.53 1.34
CA VAL A 259 8.79 10.40 0.87
C VAL A 259 8.49 11.25 2.09
N GLU A 260 8.75 12.57 2.04
CA GLU A 260 8.25 13.51 3.05
C GLU A 260 6.79 13.14 3.28
N ASP A 261 6.51 12.52 4.43
CA ASP A 261 5.16 12.36 4.90
C ASP A 261 4.69 13.80 5.05
N SER A 262 3.82 14.27 4.15
CA SER A 262 3.11 15.51 4.39
C SER A 262 2.33 15.24 5.67
N GLU A 263 2.90 15.68 6.79
CA GLU A 263 2.30 15.66 8.11
C GLU A 263 0.94 16.31 7.94
N THR A 264 -0.09 15.46 7.88
CA THR A 264 -1.42 15.88 8.24
C THR A 264 -1.35 16.12 9.74
N GLU A 265 -0.95 17.34 10.12
CA GLU A 265 -1.38 17.95 11.37
C GLU A 265 -2.91 17.84 11.39
N ILE A 266 -3.39 16.83 12.12
CA ILE A 266 -4.79 16.73 12.51
C ILE A 266 -4.83 17.30 13.93
N GLU A 267 -5.22 18.57 14.04
CA GLU A 267 -5.78 19.15 15.27
C GLU A 267 -7.12 18.50 15.62
#